data_AF-A0AA96LSG8-F1
#
_entry.id   AF-A0AA96LSG8-F1
#
_cell.length_a   1.000
_cell.length_b   1.000
_cell.length_c   1.000
_cell.angle_alpha   90.00
_cell.angle_beta   90.00
_cell.angle_gamma   90.00
#
_symmetry.space_group_name_H-M   'P 1'
#
loop_
_entity.id
_entity.type
_entity.pdbx_description
1 polymer ?
#
loop_
_entity_poly.entity_id
_entity_poly.type
_entity_poly.pdbx_seq_one_letter_code
_entity_poly.pdbx_strand_id
1 'polypeptide(L)'
;MILKKLVVQGKLGFSLQFGRINYVLGENGNGKTTLIKLILYSLGTYIDSFIDEIAKNNLSNQVELDVELKNGYSYKFIRKLPHSESILIIPMDINGQLVEENVEIKNLEEFSDFLLTNEGYGRQEIAYGNNHKANMRYYFMLRAVTADQDTPAYKLLADLGGNNKSYINNQNLIKKAIIEALLGKENSEVQKARLKLQALLKERSIVISKIQVVDEVNDTNLEKKEEYNELIKLKKTNKGSLISLMILDSRKITLRLKMLNLLQNWSQ
;
A
#
# COMPACT_ATOMS: atom_id res chain seq x y z
N MET A 1 2.68 -15.58 2.95
CA MET A 1 2.56 -15.19 4.36
C MET A 1 3.70 -15.77 5.18
N ILE A 2 4.27 -14.99 6.09
CA ILE A 2 5.23 -15.43 7.10
C ILE A 2 4.65 -15.05 8.48
N LEU A 3 4.62 -16.00 9.41
CA LEU A 3 4.27 -15.74 10.81
C LEU A 3 5.52 -15.22 11.54
N LYS A 4 5.40 -14.13 12.29
CA LYS A 4 6.52 -13.52 13.02
C LYS A 4 6.40 -13.73 14.52
N LYS A 5 5.23 -13.45 15.09
CA LYS A 5 4.99 -13.52 16.53
C LYS A 5 3.55 -13.88 16.83
N LEU A 6 3.35 -14.68 17.86
CA LEU A 6 2.04 -14.96 18.46
C LEU A 6 2.07 -14.49 19.90
N VAL A 7 1.03 -13.78 20.34
CA VAL A 7 0.83 -13.38 21.73
C VAL A 7 -0.57 -13.82 22.14
N VAL A 8 -0.66 -14.56 23.24
CA VAL A 8 -1.93 -14.87 23.89
C VAL A 8 -1.99 -14.07 25.17
N GLN A 9 -3.09 -13.34 25.36
CA GLN A 9 -3.35 -12.60 26.59
C GLN A 9 -4.38 -13.35 27.45
N GLY A 10 -4.21 -13.26 28.77
CA GLY A 10 -5.08 -13.89 29.75
C GLY A 10 -4.28 -14.60 30.84
N LYS A 11 -4.96 -15.44 31.62
CA LYS A 11 -4.38 -16.22 32.72
C LYS A 11 -3.42 -17.30 32.22
N LEU A 12 -3.62 -17.84 31.02
CA LEU A 12 -2.68 -18.72 30.31
C LEU A 12 -1.89 -17.96 29.24
N GLY A 13 -1.61 -16.68 29.45
CA GLY A 13 -0.92 -15.85 28.46
C GLY A 13 0.50 -16.34 28.19
N PHE A 14 0.90 -16.30 26.92
CA PHE A 14 2.26 -16.62 26.48
C PHE A 14 2.61 -15.85 25.21
N SER A 15 3.90 -15.77 24.89
CA SER A 15 4.38 -15.19 23.64
C SER A 15 5.38 -16.11 22.95
N LEU A 16 5.22 -16.28 21.65
CA LEU A 16 6.11 -17.07 20.79
C LEU A 16 6.61 -16.19 19.64
N GLN A 17 7.89 -16.31 19.33
CA GLN A 17 8.47 -15.78 18.10
C GLN A 17 8.77 -16.93 17.14
N PHE A 18 8.49 -16.73 15.87
CA PHE A 18 8.69 -17.74 14.83
C PHE A 18 9.96 -17.43 14.02
N GLY A 19 10.82 -18.43 13.91
CA GLY A 19 11.91 -18.46 12.95
C GLY A 19 11.46 -19.03 11.60
N ARG A 20 12.43 -19.32 10.73
CA ARG A 20 12.19 -19.93 9.41
C ARG A 20 11.67 -21.36 9.51
N ILE A 21 12.16 -22.13 10.48
CA ILE A 21 11.73 -23.49 10.80
C ILE A 21 11.53 -23.53 12.32
N ASN A 22 10.38 -24.04 12.76
CA ASN A 22 10.01 -24.08 14.17
C ASN A 22 9.58 -25.50 14.53
N TYR A 23 10.08 -26.01 15.66
CA TYR A 23 9.68 -27.30 16.20
C TYR A 23 8.95 -27.08 17.51
N VAL A 24 7.75 -27.66 17.65
CA VAL A 24 6.96 -27.61 18.88
C VAL A 24 7.02 -29.01 19.51
N LEU A 25 7.79 -29.13 20.58
CA LEU A 25 7.98 -30.38 21.31
C LEU A 25 7.22 -30.34 22.63
N GLY A 26 6.68 -31.50 23.01
CA GLY A 26 5.96 -31.67 24.27
C GLY A 26 5.28 -33.03 24.30
N GLU A 27 4.88 -33.46 25.48
CA GLU A 27 4.12 -34.70 25.66
C GLU A 27 2.71 -34.59 25.06
N ASN A 28 2.04 -35.73 24.92
CA ASN A 28 0.65 -35.74 24.48
C ASN A 28 -0.23 -35.04 25.53
N GLY A 29 -1.17 -34.21 25.06
CA GLY A 29 -2.02 -33.40 25.95
C GLY A 29 -1.47 -32.01 26.29
N ASN A 30 -0.23 -31.66 25.93
CA ASN A 30 0.36 -30.35 26.26
C ASN A 30 0.00 -29.23 25.25
N GLY A 31 -1.17 -29.29 24.61
CA GLY A 31 -1.69 -28.19 23.79
C GLY A 31 -0.99 -27.94 22.45
N LYS A 32 -0.18 -28.87 21.94
CA LYS A 32 0.47 -28.74 20.61
C LYS A 32 -0.54 -28.54 19.48
N THR A 33 -1.57 -29.38 19.43
CA THR A 33 -2.68 -29.26 18.47
C THR A 33 -3.51 -28.00 18.72
N THR A 34 -3.74 -27.65 19.99
CA THR A 34 -4.43 -26.43 20.40
C THR A 34 -3.70 -25.17 19.90
N LEU A 35 -2.37 -25.15 19.92
CA LEU A 35 -1.57 -24.05 19.38
C LEU A 35 -1.77 -23.89 17.86
N ILE A 36 -1.79 -24.98 17.10
CA ILE A 36 -2.05 -24.93 15.65
C ILE A 36 -3.48 -24.43 15.37
N LYS A 37 -4.48 -24.94 16.11
CA LYS A 37 -5.86 -24.48 16.02
C LYS A 37 -6.00 -23.00 16.35
N LEU A 38 -5.24 -22.50 17.33
CA LEU A 38 -5.19 -21.08 17.69
C LEU A 38 -4.61 -20.21 16.56
N ILE A 39 -3.56 -20.67 15.88
CA ILE A 39 -3.02 -19.97 14.72
C ILE A 39 -4.06 -19.93 13.59
N LEU A 40 -4.69 -21.07 13.28
CA LEU A 40 -5.75 -21.16 12.28
C LEU A 40 -6.94 -20.25 12.61
N TYR A 41 -7.34 -20.20 13.88
CA TYR A 41 -8.36 -19.31 14.39
C TYR A 41 -7.97 -17.84 14.21
N SER A 42 -6.73 -17.47 14.53
CA SER A 42 -6.23 -16.10 14.32
C SER A 42 -6.25 -15.67 12.85
N LEU A 43 -6.17 -16.64 11.92
CA LEU A 43 -6.26 -16.44 10.48
C LEU A 43 -7.69 -16.54 9.91
N GLY A 44 -8.70 -16.51 10.78
CA GLY A 44 -10.10 -16.44 10.39
C GLY A 44 -10.78 -17.80 10.18
N THR A 45 -10.12 -18.90 10.53
CA THR A 45 -10.77 -20.22 10.50
C THR A 45 -11.73 -20.34 11.69
N TYR A 46 -12.87 -20.98 11.46
CA TYR A 46 -13.82 -21.31 12.51
C TYR A 46 -13.72 -22.81 12.81
N ILE A 47 -13.30 -23.15 14.04
CA ILE A 47 -13.07 -24.53 14.48
C ILE A 47 -13.91 -24.76 15.74
N ASP A 48 -15.09 -25.40 15.60
CA ASP A 48 -16.04 -25.64 16.70
C ASP A 48 -15.36 -26.28 17.92
N SER A 49 -14.63 -27.38 17.71
CA SER A 49 -13.93 -28.11 18.78
C SER A 49 -12.94 -27.25 19.58
N PHE A 50 -12.35 -26.25 18.94
CA PHE A 50 -11.38 -25.35 19.57
C PHE A 50 -12.08 -24.28 20.42
N ILE A 51 -13.19 -23.73 19.91
CA ILE A 51 -13.96 -22.71 20.62
C ILE A 51 -14.53 -23.33 21.90
N ASP A 52 -15.08 -24.54 21.83
CA ASP A 52 -15.57 -25.26 22.99
C ASP A 52 -14.46 -25.56 24.02
N GLU A 53 -13.26 -25.93 23.54
CA GLU A 53 -12.09 -26.21 24.38
C GLU A 53 -11.64 -24.96 25.17
N ILE A 54 -11.55 -23.80 24.50
CA ILE A 54 -11.13 -22.55 25.16
C ILE A 54 -12.25 -21.99 26.03
N ALA A 55 -13.51 -22.05 25.57
CA ALA A 55 -14.65 -21.51 26.32
C ALA A 55 -14.86 -22.21 27.67
N LYS A 56 -14.61 -23.53 27.75
CA LYS A 56 -14.73 -24.29 29.01
C LYS A 56 -13.80 -23.77 30.11
N ASN A 57 -12.59 -23.36 29.74
CA ASN A 57 -11.58 -22.92 30.69
C ASN A 57 -11.64 -21.40 30.91
N ASN A 58 -12.00 -20.63 29.87
CA ASN A 58 -12.07 -19.16 29.87
C ASN A 58 -10.83 -18.48 30.46
N LEU A 59 -9.65 -19.04 30.17
CA LEU A 59 -8.37 -18.59 30.71
C LEU A 59 -7.62 -17.63 29.78
N SER A 60 -8.12 -17.41 28.57
CA SER A 60 -7.49 -16.60 27.53
C SER A 60 -8.51 -15.64 26.94
N ASN A 61 -8.11 -14.39 26.77
CA ASN A 61 -9.00 -13.29 26.43
C ASN A 61 -8.83 -12.87 24.96
N GLN A 62 -7.60 -12.95 24.46
CA GLN A 62 -7.22 -12.37 23.18
C GLN A 62 -6.01 -13.09 22.61
N VAL A 63 -5.95 -13.13 21.29
CA VAL A 63 -4.77 -13.53 20.53
C VAL A 63 -4.35 -12.41 19.60
N GLU A 64 -3.04 -12.18 19.55
CA GLU A 64 -2.37 -11.29 18.60
C GLU A 64 -1.44 -12.12 17.72
N LEU A 65 -1.50 -11.88 16.42
CA LEU A 65 -0.66 -12.54 15.44
C LEU A 65 0.00 -11.51 14.53
N ASP A 66 1.31 -11.40 14.63
CA ASP A 66 2.13 -10.58 13.75
C ASP A 66 2.48 -11.40 12.50
N VAL A 67 2.12 -10.87 11.33
CA VAL A 67 2.34 -11.51 10.04
C VAL A 67 2.99 -10.56 9.05
N GLU A 68 3.76 -11.13 8.14
CA GLU A 68 4.22 -10.47 6.93
C GLU A 68 3.49 -11.11 5.72
N LEU A 69 2.75 -10.30 4.97
CA LEU A 69 2.01 -10.76 3.81
C LEU A 69 2.88 -10.70 2.55
N LYS A 70 2.53 -11.47 1.52
CA LYS A 70 3.29 -11.49 0.25
C LYS A 70 3.38 -10.15 -0.49
N ASN A 71 2.49 -9.22 -0.19
CA ASN A 71 2.55 -7.86 -0.72
C ASN A 71 3.74 -7.03 -0.17
N GLY A 72 4.46 -7.56 0.83
CA GLY A 72 5.62 -6.93 1.48
C GLY A 72 5.28 -6.14 2.75
N TYR A 73 3.99 -6.06 3.12
CA TYR A 73 3.53 -5.32 4.29
C TYR A 73 3.36 -6.23 5.50
N SER A 74 3.68 -5.70 6.67
CA SER A 74 3.51 -6.37 7.96
C SER A 74 2.27 -5.86 8.66
N TYR A 75 1.56 -6.77 9.32
CA TYR A 75 0.33 -6.48 10.06
C TYR A 75 0.31 -7.24 11.37
N LYS A 76 -0.33 -6.64 12.36
CA LYS A 76 -0.77 -7.31 13.58
C LYS A 76 -2.27 -7.56 13.48
N PHE A 77 -2.67 -8.81 13.64
CA PHE A 77 -4.07 -9.22 13.76
C PHE A 77 -4.41 -9.45 15.21
N ILE A 78 -5.49 -8.86 15.68
CA ILE A 78 -5.97 -9.02 17.04
C ILE A 78 -7.40 -9.58 17.00
N ARG A 79 -7.61 -10.70 17.69
CA ARG A 79 -8.92 -11.37 17.78
C ARG A 79 -9.23 -11.75 19.22
N LYS A 80 -10.45 -11.48 19.67
CA LYS A 80 -10.92 -11.89 21.01
C LYS A 80 -11.19 -13.40 21.05
N LEU A 81 -10.94 -14.00 22.21
CA LEU A 81 -11.25 -15.39 22.55
C LEU A 81 -12.39 -15.41 23.57
N PRO A 82 -13.18 -16.51 23.65
CA PRO A 82 -13.15 -17.69 22.78
C PRO A 82 -13.86 -17.47 21.43
N HIS A 83 -14.75 -16.49 21.34
CA HIS A 83 -15.57 -16.23 20.16
C HIS A 83 -15.53 -14.76 19.76
N SER A 84 -15.21 -14.49 18.49
CA SER A 84 -15.23 -13.17 17.89
C SER A 84 -15.45 -13.29 16.39
N GLU A 85 -16.45 -12.60 15.86
CA GLU A 85 -16.68 -12.50 14.41
C GLU A 85 -15.88 -11.37 13.76
N SER A 86 -15.22 -10.54 14.56
CA SER A 86 -14.39 -9.45 14.11
C SER A 86 -12.91 -9.66 14.42
N ILE A 87 -12.08 -9.11 13.55
CA ILE A 87 -10.62 -9.08 13.67
C ILE A 87 -10.18 -7.63 13.48
N LEU A 88 -9.37 -7.16 14.43
CA LEU A 88 -8.72 -5.88 14.38
C LEU A 88 -7.39 -6.04 13.62
N ILE A 89 -7.16 -5.19 12.64
CA ILE A 89 -5.97 -5.20 11.79
C ILE A 89 -5.21 -3.91 12.01
N ILE A 90 -3.94 -4.02 12.36
CA ILE A 90 -3.06 -2.88 12.57
C ILE A 90 -1.83 -3.04 11.67
N PRO A 91 -1.58 -2.14 10.71
CA PRO A 91 -0.36 -2.17 9.91
C PRO A 91 0.85 -1.82 10.79
N MET A 92 1.96 -2.46 10.48
CA MET A 92 3.22 -2.32 11.19
C MET A 92 4.24 -1.63 10.28
N ASP A 93 5.10 -0.79 10.85
CA ASP A 93 6.20 -0.19 10.11
C ASP A 93 7.33 -1.21 9.83
N ILE A 94 8.37 -0.75 9.13
CA ILE A 94 9.54 -1.57 8.75
C ILE A 94 10.31 -2.07 9.99
N ASN A 95 10.21 -1.37 11.12
CA ASN A 95 10.84 -1.69 12.39
C ASN A 95 9.94 -2.54 13.31
N GLY A 96 8.74 -2.90 12.86
CA GLY A 96 7.75 -3.64 13.68
C GLY A 96 7.08 -2.78 14.76
N GLN A 97 7.06 -1.46 14.61
CA GLN A 97 6.30 -0.55 15.45
C GLN A 97 4.87 -0.35 14.91
N LEU A 98 3.95 -0.06 15.83
CA LEU A 98 2.53 0.14 15.51
C LEU A 98 2.37 1.45 14.74
N VAL A 99 1.68 1.38 13.60
CA VAL A 99 1.17 2.57 12.91
C VAL A 99 -0.28 2.77 13.36
N GLU A 100 -0.47 3.44 14.50
CA GLU A 100 -1.76 3.55 15.19
C GLU A 100 -2.87 4.25 14.37
N GLU A 101 -2.50 5.01 13.34
CA GLU A 101 -3.47 5.78 12.52
C GLU A 101 -4.33 4.93 11.58
N ASN A 102 -3.98 3.66 11.35
CA ASN A 102 -4.61 2.82 10.31
C ASN A 102 -5.23 1.53 10.88
N VAL A 103 -6.05 1.66 11.92
CA VAL A 103 -6.71 0.52 12.56
C VAL A 103 -8.03 0.19 11.85
N GLU A 104 -8.16 -1.03 11.34
CA GLU A 104 -9.38 -1.50 10.67
C GLU A 104 -10.01 -2.66 11.47
N ILE A 105 -11.34 -2.63 11.65
CA ILE A 105 -12.11 -3.75 12.18
C ILE A 105 -12.84 -4.39 11.01
N LYS A 106 -12.56 -5.68 10.76
CA LYS A 106 -13.22 -6.45 9.69
C LYS A 106 -14.00 -7.62 10.28
N ASN A 107 -15.15 -7.91 9.68
CA ASN A 107 -15.80 -9.21 9.91
C ASN A 107 -14.97 -10.34 9.25
N LEU A 108 -15.27 -11.60 9.56
CA LEU A 108 -14.51 -12.75 9.04
C LEU A 108 -14.51 -12.83 7.50
N GLU A 109 -15.57 -12.37 6.85
CA GLU A 109 -15.68 -12.40 5.39
C GLU A 109 -14.75 -11.37 4.73
N GLU A 110 -14.81 -10.13 5.20
CA GLU A 110 -13.93 -9.03 4.78
C GLU A 110 -12.47 -9.30 5.13
N PHE A 111 -12.21 -9.92 6.28
CA PHE A 111 -10.86 -10.34 6.67
C PHE A 111 -10.31 -11.42 5.73
N SER A 112 -11.14 -12.40 5.37
CA SER A 112 -10.79 -13.40 4.37
C SER A 112 -10.45 -12.75 3.02
N ASP A 113 -11.28 -11.81 2.56
CA ASP A 113 -11.06 -11.10 1.29
C ASP A 113 -9.79 -10.22 1.31
N PHE A 114 -9.52 -9.61 2.47
CA PHE A 114 -8.28 -8.87 2.73
C PHE A 114 -7.05 -9.79 2.61
N LEU A 115 -7.07 -10.95 3.27
CA LEU A 115 -5.96 -11.91 3.21
C LEU A 115 -5.76 -12.46 1.79
N LEU A 116 -6.83 -12.85 1.10
CA LEU A 116 -6.74 -13.33 -0.30
C LEU A 116 -6.06 -12.30 -1.20
N THR A 117 -6.52 -11.06 -1.13
CA THR A 117 -6.04 -9.97 -1.99
C THR A 117 -4.56 -9.67 -1.74
N ASN A 118 -4.18 -9.56 -0.46
CA ASN A 118 -2.80 -9.25 -0.05
C ASN A 118 -1.84 -10.43 -0.28
N GLU A 119 -2.33 -11.67 -0.22
CA GLU A 119 -1.53 -12.87 -0.50
C GLU A 119 -1.42 -13.21 -2.00
N GLY A 120 -2.09 -12.46 -2.88
CA GLY A 120 -2.00 -12.69 -4.33
C GLY A 120 -3.07 -13.57 -4.94
N TYR A 121 -4.07 -13.96 -4.17
CA TYR A 121 -5.17 -14.80 -4.63
C TYR A 121 -6.33 -13.95 -5.17
N GLY A 122 -7.01 -14.47 -6.20
CA GLY A 122 -8.21 -13.85 -6.74
C GLY A 122 -9.44 -14.15 -5.89
N ARG A 123 -10.40 -13.23 -5.87
CA ARG A 123 -11.75 -13.49 -5.37
C ARG A 123 -12.51 -14.23 -6.46
N GLN A 124 -12.58 -15.55 -6.35
CA GLN A 124 -13.29 -16.39 -7.31
C GLN A 124 -14.64 -16.81 -6.73
N GLU A 125 -15.68 -16.75 -7.55
CA GLU A 125 -16.96 -17.38 -7.24
C GLU A 125 -16.91 -18.84 -7.68
N ILE A 126 -17.14 -19.75 -6.76
CA ILE A 126 -17.26 -21.19 -7.00
C ILE A 126 -18.74 -21.48 -7.19
N ALA A 127 -19.17 -21.70 -8.43
CA ALA A 127 -20.53 -22.16 -8.72
C ALA A 127 -20.67 -23.64 -8.33
N TYR A 128 -21.67 -23.98 -7.52
CA TYR A 128 -21.95 -25.37 -7.13
C TYR A 128 -23.45 -25.68 -7.21
N GLY A 129 -23.88 -26.35 -8.29
CA GLY A 129 -25.27 -26.83 -8.47
C GLY A 129 -26.35 -25.73 -8.47
N ASN A 130 -27.55 -26.03 -9.00
CA ASN A 130 -28.79 -25.22 -8.95
C ASN A 130 -28.64 -23.70 -8.65
N ASN A 131 -27.86 -22.96 -9.45
CA ASN A 131 -27.60 -21.52 -9.29
C ASN A 131 -26.99 -21.05 -7.95
N HIS A 132 -26.45 -21.94 -7.12
CA HIS A 132 -25.77 -21.55 -5.89
C HIS A 132 -24.30 -21.23 -6.16
N LYS A 133 -23.80 -20.18 -5.52
CA LYS A 133 -22.43 -19.69 -5.63
C LYS A 133 -21.84 -19.56 -4.23
N ALA A 134 -20.62 -20.05 -4.05
CA ALA A 134 -19.83 -19.83 -2.86
C ALA A 134 -18.65 -18.92 -3.21
N ASN A 135 -18.36 -17.95 -2.36
CA ASN A 135 -17.17 -17.15 -2.52
C ASN A 135 -15.95 -17.92 -2.03
N MET A 136 -14.85 -17.83 -2.77
CA MET A 136 -13.55 -18.31 -2.30
C MET A 136 -13.17 -17.59 -1.01
N ARG A 137 -12.88 -18.36 0.05
CA ARG A 137 -12.45 -17.85 1.35
C ARG A 137 -11.01 -18.25 1.64
N TYR A 138 -10.30 -17.42 2.40
CA TYR A 138 -8.89 -17.65 2.74
C TYR A 138 -8.67 -18.95 3.52
N TYR A 139 -9.63 -19.35 4.37
CA TYR A 139 -9.52 -20.60 5.12
C TYR A 139 -9.46 -21.85 4.23
N PHE A 140 -9.95 -21.79 2.98
CA PHE A 140 -9.76 -22.88 2.01
C PHE A 140 -8.29 -23.02 1.62
N MET A 141 -7.55 -21.91 1.52
CA MET A 141 -6.10 -21.94 1.26
C MET A 141 -5.34 -22.52 2.45
N LEU A 142 -5.81 -22.28 3.67
CA LEU A 142 -5.20 -22.85 4.88
C LEU A 142 -5.24 -24.39 4.86
N ARG A 143 -6.25 -25.01 4.24
CA ARG A 143 -6.31 -26.47 4.04
C ARG A 143 -5.09 -27.01 3.31
N ALA A 144 -4.59 -26.29 2.32
CA ALA A 144 -3.45 -26.74 1.52
C ALA A 144 -2.11 -26.63 2.26
N VAL A 145 -2.03 -25.82 3.32
CA VAL A 145 -0.77 -25.53 4.04
C VAL A 145 -0.73 -26.10 5.46
N THR A 146 -1.84 -26.64 5.96
CA THR A 146 -1.89 -27.30 7.27
C THR A 146 -2.30 -28.75 7.14
N ALA A 147 -1.55 -29.64 7.79
CA ALA A 147 -1.92 -31.04 7.96
C ALA A 147 -1.94 -31.36 9.45
N ASP A 148 -3.06 -31.91 9.92
CA ASP A 148 -3.18 -32.45 11.29
C ASP A 148 -2.72 -33.92 11.31
N GLN A 149 -2.32 -34.40 12.49
CA GLN A 149 -1.86 -35.77 12.72
C GLN A 149 -2.88 -36.82 12.24
N ASP A 150 -4.18 -36.51 12.38
CA ASP A 150 -5.27 -37.42 12.05
C ASP A 150 -5.80 -37.23 10.62
N THR A 151 -5.27 -36.28 9.85
CA THR A 151 -5.75 -36.01 8.49
C THR A 151 -4.99 -36.87 7.46
N PRO A 152 -5.59 -37.93 6.90
CA PRO A 152 -4.92 -38.72 5.86
C PRO A 152 -4.73 -37.89 4.59
N ALA A 153 -3.69 -38.20 3.81
CA ALA A 153 -3.27 -37.40 2.65
C ALA A 153 -4.40 -37.09 1.64
N TYR A 154 -5.32 -38.03 1.41
CA TYR A 154 -6.46 -37.83 0.49
C TYR A 154 -7.53 -36.84 1.01
N LYS A 155 -7.49 -36.50 2.31
CA LYS A 155 -8.38 -35.53 2.98
C LYS A 155 -7.75 -34.16 3.22
N LEU A 156 -6.50 -33.94 2.84
CA LEU A 156 -5.77 -32.71 3.13
C LEU A 156 -6.48 -31.46 2.56
N LEU A 157 -7.15 -31.59 1.41
CA LEU A 157 -7.97 -30.51 0.81
C LEU A 157 -9.47 -30.59 1.16
N ALA A 158 -9.89 -31.58 1.94
CA ALA A 158 -11.30 -31.92 2.19
C ALA A 158 -11.84 -31.36 3.50
N ASP A 159 -11.06 -31.32 4.58
CA ASP A 159 -11.56 -31.03 5.92
C ASP A 159 -10.74 -29.97 6.67
N LEU A 160 -11.36 -28.79 6.86
CA LEU A 160 -11.07 -27.88 7.99
C LEU A 160 -12.44 -27.34 8.45
N GLY A 161 -13.00 -27.94 9.51
CA GLY A 161 -14.05 -27.38 10.38
C GLY A 161 -15.46 -27.15 9.80
N GLY A 162 -16.47 -27.35 10.66
CA GLY A 162 -17.87 -26.97 10.44
C GLY A 162 -18.87 -28.08 10.83
N ASN A 163 -19.65 -27.86 11.90
CA ASN A 163 -20.72 -28.77 12.39
C ASN A 163 -21.83 -29.08 11.38
N ASN A 164 -21.98 -28.27 10.33
CA ASN A 164 -22.77 -28.65 9.18
C ASN A 164 -21.84 -29.21 8.13
N LYS A 165 -22.00 -30.50 7.83
CA LYS A 165 -21.54 -31.15 6.61
C LYS A 165 -22.14 -30.43 5.41
N SER A 166 -21.71 -29.20 5.14
CA SER A 166 -22.02 -28.51 3.91
C SER A 166 -21.35 -29.34 2.84
N TYR A 167 -22.17 -30.07 2.10
CA TYR A 167 -21.85 -30.85 0.90
C TYR A 167 -20.74 -30.20 0.04
N ILE A 168 -20.72 -28.87 0.03
CA ILE A 168 -19.73 -27.93 -0.51
C ILE A 168 -18.27 -28.25 -0.08
N ASN A 169 -17.99 -28.46 1.21
CA ASN A 169 -16.63 -28.60 1.76
C ASN A 169 -15.84 -29.79 1.21
N ASN A 170 -16.52 -30.86 0.81
CA ASN A 170 -15.90 -32.11 0.36
C ASN A 170 -15.98 -32.29 -1.18
N GLN A 171 -16.46 -31.29 -1.91
CA GLN A 171 -16.59 -31.38 -3.36
C GLN A 171 -15.24 -31.26 -4.06
N ASN A 172 -15.04 -32.08 -5.10
CA ASN A 172 -13.94 -31.94 -6.05
C ASN A 172 -13.85 -30.51 -6.64
N LEU A 173 -14.98 -29.79 -6.69
CA LEU A 173 -15.04 -28.38 -7.11
C LEU A 173 -14.20 -27.45 -6.23
N ILE A 174 -14.26 -27.58 -4.90
CA ILE A 174 -13.42 -26.75 -4.01
C ILE A 174 -11.96 -27.14 -4.13
N LYS A 175 -11.66 -28.44 -4.20
CA LYS A 175 -10.27 -28.91 -4.40
C LYS A 175 -9.69 -28.34 -5.69
N LYS A 176 -10.48 -28.37 -6.77
CA LYS A 176 -10.12 -27.75 -8.06
C LYS A 176 -9.93 -26.24 -7.93
N ALA A 177 -10.85 -25.53 -7.28
CA ALA A 177 -10.74 -24.08 -7.07
C ALA A 177 -9.50 -23.69 -6.24
N ILE A 178 -9.15 -24.46 -5.20
CA ILE A 178 -7.91 -24.24 -4.42
C ILE A 178 -6.69 -24.43 -5.33
N ILE A 179 -6.65 -25.52 -6.12
CA ILE A 179 -5.54 -25.80 -7.04
C ILE A 179 -5.45 -24.70 -8.11
N GLU A 180 -6.57 -24.28 -8.70
CA GLU A 180 -6.63 -23.20 -9.68
C GLU A 180 -6.23 -21.85 -9.08
N ALA A 181 -6.58 -21.57 -7.82
CA ALA A 181 -6.13 -20.36 -7.13
C ALA A 181 -4.62 -20.39 -6.83
N LEU A 182 -4.07 -21.57 -6.50
CA LEU A 182 -2.63 -21.77 -6.30
C LEU A 182 -1.85 -21.65 -7.61
N LEU A 183 -2.33 -22.27 -8.70
CA LEU A 183 -1.69 -22.24 -10.02
C LEU A 183 -1.91 -20.92 -10.76
N GLY A 184 -3.13 -20.37 -10.68
CA GLY A 184 -3.49 -19.07 -11.25
C GLY A 184 -2.74 -17.90 -10.61
N LYS A 185 -2.14 -18.11 -9.44
CA LYS A 185 -1.22 -17.19 -8.78
C LYS A 185 0.03 -16.88 -9.63
N GLU A 186 0.53 -17.86 -10.37
CA GLU A 186 1.68 -17.63 -11.26
C GLU A 186 1.30 -16.66 -12.40
N ASN A 187 0.05 -16.72 -12.87
CA ASN A 187 -0.47 -15.78 -13.87
C ASN A 187 -0.87 -14.42 -13.26
N SER A 188 -1.33 -14.40 -12.00
CA SER A 188 -1.73 -13.18 -11.31
C SER A 188 -0.55 -12.36 -10.79
N GLU A 189 0.58 -12.98 -10.42
CA GLU A 189 1.82 -12.28 -10.06
C GLU A 189 2.40 -11.54 -11.27
N VAL A 190 2.32 -12.13 -12.48
CA VAL A 190 2.62 -11.44 -13.74
C VAL A 190 1.67 -10.26 -13.98
N GLN A 191 0.37 -10.43 -13.72
CA GLN A 191 -0.58 -9.32 -13.84
C GLN A 191 -0.40 -8.24 -12.77
N LYS A 192 -0.06 -8.58 -11.53
CA LYS A 192 0.25 -7.62 -10.46
C LYS A 192 1.55 -6.87 -10.74
N ALA A 193 2.56 -7.56 -11.28
CA ALA A 193 3.77 -6.91 -11.79
C ALA A 193 3.41 -5.94 -12.92
N ARG A 194 2.54 -6.34 -13.85
CA ARG A 194 2.04 -5.48 -14.95
C ARG A 194 1.25 -4.27 -14.46
N LEU A 195 0.40 -4.43 -13.45
CA LEU A 195 -0.39 -3.33 -12.85
C LEU A 195 0.50 -2.37 -12.03
N LYS A 196 1.45 -2.89 -11.25
CA LYS A 196 2.48 -2.06 -10.59
C LYS A 196 3.31 -1.29 -11.61
N LEU A 197 3.68 -1.93 -12.72
CA LEU A 197 4.43 -1.30 -13.80
C LEU A 197 3.61 -0.20 -14.49
N GLN A 198 2.31 -0.39 -14.71
CA GLN A 198 1.42 0.66 -15.22
C GLN A 198 1.24 1.83 -14.25
N ALA A 199 1.12 1.57 -12.94
CA ALA A 199 1.00 2.61 -11.92
C ALA A 199 2.28 3.48 -11.87
N LEU A 200 3.46 2.83 -11.83
CA LEU A 200 4.76 3.50 -11.86
C LEU A 200 4.98 4.28 -13.17
N LEU A 201 4.50 3.78 -14.31
CA LEU A 201 4.56 4.52 -15.59
C LEU A 201 3.67 5.78 -15.58
N LYS A 202 2.48 5.71 -14.97
CA LYS A 202 1.63 6.90 -14.79
C LYS A 202 2.29 7.94 -13.88
N GLU A 203 2.84 7.51 -12.74
CA GLU A 203 3.59 8.40 -11.85
C GLU A 203 4.78 9.04 -12.59
N ARG A 204 5.53 8.26 -13.36
CA ARG A 204 6.62 8.76 -14.20
C ARG A 204 6.13 9.80 -15.22
N SER A 205 5.00 9.57 -15.88
CA SER A 205 4.44 10.52 -16.87
C SER A 205 4.03 11.85 -16.23
N ILE A 206 3.49 11.82 -15.01
CA ILE A 206 3.11 13.01 -14.23
C ILE A 206 4.37 13.77 -13.78
N VAL A 207 5.43 13.06 -13.41
CA VAL A 207 6.71 13.69 -13.05
C VAL A 207 7.36 14.34 -14.27
N ILE A 208 7.36 13.65 -15.44
CA ILE A 208 7.88 14.21 -16.69
C ILE A 208 7.11 15.46 -17.11
N SER A 209 5.78 15.46 -17.04
CA SER A 209 4.99 16.65 -17.38
C SER A 209 5.22 17.81 -16.42
N LYS A 210 5.41 17.53 -15.12
CA LYS A 210 5.81 18.55 -14.14
C LYS A 210 7.20 19.13 -14.45
N ILE A 211 8.15 18.29 -14.85
CA ILE A 211 9.49 18.74 -15.26
C ILE A 211 9.39 19.64 -16.49
N GLN A 212 8.63 19.24 -17.51
CA GLN A 212 8.42 20.06 -18.72
C GLN A 212 7.81 21.43 -18.41
N VAL A 213 6.81 21.49 -17.53
CA VAL A 213 6.22 22.78 -17.10
C VAL A 213 7.24 23.63 -16.35
N VAL A 214 8.09 23.03 -15.51
CA VAL A 214 9.15 23.76 -14.80
C VAL A 214 10.21 24.28 -15.77
N ASP A 215 10.58 23.50 -16.78
CA ASP A 215 11.53 23.90 -17.82
C ASP A 215 10.96 25.05 -18.66
N GLU A 216 9.70 24.98 -19.11
CA GLU A 216 9.03 26.08 -19.83
C GLU A 216 8.90 27.37 -19.00
N VAL A 217 8.63 27.24 -17.69
CA VAL A 217 8.60 28.39 -16.77
C VAL A 217 10.00 28.97 -16.55
N ASN A 218 11.04 28.15 -16.55
CA ASN A 218 12.42 28.63 -16.46
C ASN A 218 12.85 29.33 -17.75
N ASP A 219 12.53 28.77 -18.91
CA ASP A 219 12.85 29.38 -20.21
C ASP A 219 12.14 30.72 -20.40
N THR A 220 10.84 30.80 -20.07
CA THR A 220 10.10 32.07 -20.12
C THR A 220 10.59 33.11 -19.08
N ASN A 221 11.16 32.67 -17.96
CA ASN A 221 11.79 33.58 -16.99
C ASN A 221 13.20 34.03 -17.43
N LEU A 222 13.91 33.22 -18.20
CA LEU A 222 15.18 33.60 -18.84
C LEU A 222 14.93 34.60 -19.97
N GLU A 223 13.96 34.35 -20.85
CA GLU A 223 13.57 35.27 -21.94
C GLU A 223 13.11 36.63 -21.38
N LYS A 224 12.26 36.64 -20.34
CA LYS A 224 11.82 37.89 -19.69
C LYS A 224 12.96 38.65 -19.00
N LYS A 225 13.98 37.94 -18.49
CA LYS A 225 15.19 38.57 -17.93
C LYS A 225 16.07 39.18 -19.01
N GLU A 226 16.18 38.53 -20.17
CA GLU A 226 16.94 39.05 -21.32
C GLU A 226 16.26 40.28 -21.92
N GLU A 227 14.94 40.24 -22.14
CA GLU A 227 14.15 41.40 -22.61
C GLU A 227 14.24 42.58 -21.63
N TYR A 228 14.15 42.32 -20.32
CA TYR A 228 14.29 43.36 -19.30
C TYR A 228 15.70 43.98 -19.29
N ASN A 229 16.74 43.17 -19.50
CA ASN A 229 18.12 43.63 -19.59
C ASN A 229 18.39 44.44 -20.87
N GLU A 230 17.77 44.07 -22.00
CA GLU A 230 17.82 44.85 -23.23
C GLU A 230 17.08 46.19 -23.10
N LEU A 231 15.91 46.21 -22.47
CA LEU A 231 15.16 47.44 -22.18
C LEU A 231 15.95 48.40 -21.26
N ILE A 232 16.66 47.87 -20.26
CA ILE A 232 17.56 48.68 -19.40
C ILE A 232 18.72 49.26 -20.20
N LYS A 233 19.34 48.47 -21.10
CA LYS A 233 20.42 48.96 -21.98
C LYS A 233 19.90 50.09 -22.88
N LEU A 234 18.78 49.89 -23.58
CA LEU A 234 18.17 50.90 -24.46
C LEU A 234 17.81 52.19 -23.72
N LYS A 235 17.31 52.09 -22.48
CA LYS A 235 16.98 53.26 -21.65
C LYS A 235 18.21 54.05 -21.20
N LYS A 236 19.36 53.38 -20.99
CA LYS A 236 20.64 54.04 -20.70
C LYS A 236 21.21 54.73 -21.94
N THR A 237 21.14 54.09 -23.11
CA THR A 237 21.63 54.67 -24.38
C THR A 237 20.82 55.90 -24.79
N ASN A 238 19.49 55.86 -24.65
CA ASN A 238 18.61 56.98 -24.98
C ASN A 238 18.74 58.19 -24.03
N LYS A 239 19.12 57.98 -22.76
CA LYS A 239 19.47 59.10 -21.87
C LYS A 239 20.74 59.83 -22.31
N GLY A 240 21.73 59.10 -22.82
CA GLY A 240 22.97 59.69 -23.35
C GLY A 240 22.74 60.53 -24.61
N SER A 241 21.88 60.05 -25.53
CA SER A 241 21.55 60.78 -26.76
C SER A 241 20.73 62.04 -26.50
N LEU A 242 19.76 62.01 -25.58
CA LEU A 242 18.98 63.18 -25.15
C LEU A 242 19.86 64.28 -24.53
N ILE A 243 20.84 63.91 -23.70
CA ILE A 243 21.78 64.89 -23.11
C ILE A 243 22.67 65.50 -24.21
N SER A 244 23.12 64.70 -25.17
CA SER A 244 23.93 65.20 -26.30
C SER A 244 23.15 66.14 -27.21
N LEU A 245 21.86 65.88 -27.44
CA LEU A 245 20.94 66.73 -28.20
C LEU A 245 20.65 68.05 -27.46
N MET A 246 20.41 68.00 -26.14
CA MET A 246 20.23 69.23 -25.34
C MET A 246 21.50 70.10 -25.32
N ILE A 247 22.69 69.49 -25.27
CA ILE A 247 23.97 70.22 -25.36
C ILE A 247 24.15 70.85 -26.76
N LEU A 248 23.76 70.15 -27.82
CA LEU A 248 23.84 70.65 -29.20
C LEU A 248 22.88 71.82 -29.46
N ASP A 249 21.65 71.75 -28.96
CA ASP A 249 20.68 72.85 -29.09
C ASP A 249 21.10 74.08 -28.26
N SER A 250 21.63 73.86 -27.06
CA SER A 250 22.19 74.94 -26.23
C SER A 250 23.33 75.67 -26.95
N ARG A 251 24.24 74.94 -27.60
CA ARG A 251 25.35 75.52 -28.38
C ARG A 251 24.87 76.27 -29.63
N LYS A 252 23.85 75.77 -30.33
CA LYS A 252 23.24 76.47 -31.48
C LYS A 252 22.60 77.79 -31.10
N ILE A 253 21.92 77.84 -29.96
CA ILE A 253 21.32 79.09 -29.43
C ILE A 253 22.42 80.10 -29.08
N THR A 254 23.49 79.67 -28.42
CA THR A 254 24.63 80.55 -28.10
C THR A 254 25.31 81.10 -29.35
N LEU A 255 25.48 80.29 -30.39
CA LEU A 255 26.06 80.73 -31.67
C LEU A 255 25.17 81.75 -32.40
N ARG A 256 23.85 81.54 -32.41
CA ARG A 256 22.90 82.50 -32.98
C ARG A 256 22.91 83.83 -32.25
N LEU A 257 22.96 83.82 -30.91
CA LEU A 257 23.07 85.04 -30.10
C LEU A 257 24.40 85.78 -30.35
N LYS A 258 25.52 85.06 -30.50
CA LYS A 258 26.80 85.67 -30.89
C LYS A 258 26.75 86.28 -32.30
N MET A 259 26.13 85.61 -33.28
CA MET A 259 25.97 86.17 -34.63
C MET A 259 25.05 87.40 -34.65
N LEU A 260 23.96 87.40 -33.87
CA LEU A 260 23.07 88.57 -33.73
C LEU A 260 23.79 89.78 -33.11
N ASN A 261 24.59 89.57 -32.06
CA ASN A 261 25.41 90.63 -31.48
C ASN A 261 26.49 91.13 -32.45
N LEU A 262 27.10 90.25 -33.24
CA LEU A 262 28.05 90.65 -34.29
C LEU A 262 27.39 91.47 -35.39
N LEU A 263 26.17 91.10 -35.82
CA LEU A 263 25.41 91.84 -36.81
C LEU A 263 24.95 93.21 -36.30
N GLN A 264 24.54 93.31 -35.02
CA GLN A 264 24.19 94.60 -34.41
C GLN A 264 25.41 95.54 -34.28
N ASN A 265 26.58 94.98 -33.95
CA ASN A 265 27.83 95.75 -33.88
C ASN A 265 28.42 96.12 -35.26
N TRP A 266 27.92 95.53 -36.35
CA TRP A 266 28.28 95.90 -37.73
C TRP A 266 27.36 96.99 -38.32
N SER A 267 26.28 97.35 -37.63
CA SER A 267 25.31 98.37 -38.04
C SER A 267 25.41 99.70 -37.27
N GLN A 268 26.52 99.92 -36.54
CA GLN A 268 26.91 101.21 -35.94
C GLN A 268 28.23 101.67 -36.56
#